data_AF-A0A5B7TNH4-F1
#
_entry.id   AF-A0A5B7TNH4-F1
#
_cell.length_a   1.000
_cell.length_b   1.000
_cell.length_c   1.000
_cell.angle_alpha   90.00
_cell.angle_beta   90.00
_cell.angle_gamma   90.00
#
_symmetry.space_group_name_H-M   'P 1'
#
loop_
_entity.id
_entity.type
_entity.pdbx_description
1 polymer ?
#
loop_
_entity_poly.entity_id
_entity_poly.type
_entity_poly.pdbx_seq_one_letter_code
_entity_poly.pdbx_strand_id
1 'polypeptide(L)' 'MKKATLIIFGLVWIMVLIILIISLTNLYPNNIFREYRLIIGIALLTITGLLKPIYNSVINKVN' A
#
# COMPACT_ATOMS: atom_id res chain seq x y z
N MET A 1 -8.65 9.98 -15.46
CA MET A 1 -8.95 8.65 -14.88
C MET A 1 -10.41 8.64 -14.40
N LYS A 2 -11.19 7.60 -14.70
CA LYS A 2 -12.58 7.52 -14.22
C LYS A 2 -12.55 7.59 -12.68
N LYS A 3 -13.47 8.34 -12.05
CA LYS A 3 -13.54 8.52 -10.59
C LYS A 3 -13.48 7.18 -9.83
N ALA A 4 -14.04 6.13 -10.42
CA ALA A 4 -13.97 4.75 -9.94
C ALA A 4 -12.54 4.23 -9.71
N THR A 5 -11.58 4.55 -10.60
CA THR A 5 -10.20 4.09 -10.47
C THR A 5 -9.50 4.67 -9.24
N LEU A 6 -9.77 5.93 -8.91
CA LEU A 6 -9.22 6.58 -7.70
C LEU A 6 -9.82 5.99 -6.42
N ILE A 7 -11.11 5.67 -6.44
CA ILE A 7 -11.80 5.02 -5.31
C ILE A 7 -11.21 3.63 -5.07
N ILE A 8 -10.97 2.85 -6.13
CA ILE A 8 -10.35 1.52 -6.02
C ILE A 8 -8.93 1.64 -5.45
N PHE A 9 -8.13 2.59 -5.93
CA PHE A 9 -6.79 2.82 -5.38
C PHE A 9 -6.83 3.18 -3.89
N GLY A 10 -7.78 4.02 -3.46
CA GLY A 10 -7.98 4.36 -2.06
C GLY A 10 -8.35 3.15 -1.20
N LEU A 11 -9.28 2.31 -1.66
CA LEU A 11 -9.69 1.08 -0.98
C LEU A 11 -8.54 0.08 -0.81
N VAL A 12 -7.74 -0.11 -1.87
CA VAL A 12 -6.55 -0.97 -1.82
C VAL A 12 -5.56 -0.45 -0.78
N TRP A 13 -5.37 0.87 -0.70
CA TRP A 13 -4.48 1.49 0.29
C TRP A 13 -4.97 1.32 1.73
N ILE A 14 -6.27 1.41 1.95
CA ILE A 14 -6.85 1.15 3.28
C ILE A 14 -6.58 -0.29 3.71
N MET A 15 -6.78 -1.29 2.83
CA MET A 15 -6.50 -2.69 3.14
C MET A 15 -5.02 -2.93 3.49
N VAL A 16 -4.11 -2.33 2.72
CA VAL A 16 -2.67 -2.45 2.95
C VAL A 16 -2.28 -1.86 4.31
N LEU A 17 -2.85 -0.72 4.71
CA LEU A 17 -2.60 -0.13 6.03
C LEU A 17 -3.09 -1.01 7.17
N ILE A 18 -4.25 -1.67 7.01
CA ILE A 18 -4.77 -2.62 8.01
C ILE A 18 -3.80 -3.79 8.19
N ILE A 19 -3.29 -4.37 7.10
CA ILE A 19 -2.30 -5.46 7.15
C ILE A 19 -1.03 -5.00 7.86
N LEU A 20 -0.56 -3.77 7.60
CA LEU A 20 0.60 -3.21 8.28
C LEU A 20 0.36 -3.09 9.79
N ILE A 21 -0.81 -2.56 10.19
CA ILE A 21 -1.18 -2.44 11.61
C ILE A 21 -1.19 -3.83 12.25
N ILE A 22 -1.86 -4.81 11.65
CA ILE A 22 -1.89 -6.19 12.16
C ILE A 22 -0.48 -6.78 12.22
N SER A 23 0.40 -6.49 11.27
CA SER A 23 1.77 -7.01 11.28
C SER A 23 2.63 -6.39 12.40
N LEU A 24 2.46 -5.09 12.67
CA LEU A 24 3.22 -4.34 13.68
C LEU A 24 2.68 -4.53 15.10
N THR A 25 1.36 -4.57 15.23
CA THR A 25 0.67 -4.76 16.50
C THR A 25 0.32 -6.24 16.61
N ASN A 26 0.84 -6.92 17.62
CA ASN A 26 0.56 -8.35 17.88
C ASN A 26 -0.89 -8.55 18.38
N LEU A 27 -1.85 -7.95 17.68
CA LEU A 27 -3.28 -7.85 18.02
C LEU A 27 -3.94 -9.23 18.05
N TYR A 28 -3.41 -10.16 17.23
CA TYR A 28 -3.86 -11.54 17.17
C TYR A 28 -2.76 -12.48 17.66
N PRO A 29 -3.09 -13.45 18.54
CA PRO A 29 -2.10 -14.37 19.10
C PRO A 29 -1.49 -15.30 18.03
N ASN A 30 -2.19 -15.58 16.93
CA ASN A 30 -1.70 -16.37 15.80
C ASN A 30 -1.47 -15.49 14.56
N ASN A 31 -0.63 -14.46 14.70
CA ASN A 31 -0.36 -13.51 13.63
C ASN A 31 0.77 -14.00 12.71
N ILE A 32 0.40 -14.59 11.57
CA ILE A 32 1.33 -15.06 10.53
C ILE A 32 2.17 -13.89 9.96
N PHE A 33 1.63 -12.67 9.97
CA PHE A 33 2.33 -11.48 9.44
C PHE A 33 3.40 -10.93 10.36
N ARG A 34 3.54 -11.44 11.59
CA ARG A 34 4.53 -10.97 12.57
C ARG A 34 5.97 -11.25 12.13
N GLU A 35 6.21 -12.43 11.56
CA GLU A 35 7.53 -12.83 11.06
C GLU A 35 7.96 -11.99 9.85
N TYR A 36 6.99 -11.56 9.05
CA TYR A 36 7.21 -10.79 7.83
C TYR A 36 7.13 -9.27 8.02
N ARG A 37 7.06 -8.77 9.27
CA ARG A 37 6.84 -7.33 9.55
C ARG A 37 7.80 -6.39 8.83
N LEU A 38 9.07 -6.77 8.77
CA LEU A 38 10.10 -5.97 8.12
C LEU A 38 9.90 -5.93 6.61
N ILE A 39 9.59 -7.09 6.02
CA ILE A 39 9.32 -7.24 4.58
C ILE A 39 8.06 -6.45 4.20
N ILE A 40 6.99 -6.55 4.99
CA ILE A 40 5.73 -5.83 4.76
C ILE A 40 5.96 -4.32 4.86
N GLY A 41 6.72 -3.84 5.84
CA GLY A 41 7.06 -2.43 5.99
C GLY A 41 7.91 -1.89 4.83
N ILE A 42 8.94 -2.63 4.41
CA ILE A 42 9.79 -2.25 3.27
C ILE A 42 8.97 -2.25 1.98
N ALA A 43 8.16 -3.29 1.73
CA ALA A 43 7.28 -3.36 0.57
C ALA A 43 6.34 -2.16 0.50
N LEU A 44 5.76 -1.74 1.63
CA LEU A 44 4.91 -0.56 1.69
C LEU A 44 5.67 0.71 1.30
N LEU A 45 6.86 0.92 1.87
CA LEU A 45 7.70 2.08 1.57
C LEU A 45 8.08 2.11 0.09
N THR A 46 8.47 0.97 -0.47
CA THR A 46 8.85 0.86 -1.89
C THR A 46 7.66 1.14 -2.81
N ILE A 47 6.50 0.54 -2.56
CA ILE A 47 5.30 0.77 -3.40
C ILE A 47 4.86 2.23 -3.30
N THR A 48 4.87 2.81 -2.10
CA THR A 48 4.51 4.23 -1.89
C THR A 48 5.49 5.15 -2.61
N GLY A 49 6.79 4.86 -2.54
CA GLY A 49 7.84 5.61 -3.24
C GLY A 49 7.71 5.55 -4.76
N LEU A 50 7.35 4.38 -5.30
CA LEU A 50 7.13 4.16 -6.73
C LEU A 50 5.80 4.75 -7.25
N LEU A 51 4.82 4.98 -6.38
CA LEU A 51 3.54 5.55 -6.76
C LEU A 51 3.70 6.97 -7.34
N LYS A 52 4.65 7.76 -6.80
CA LYS A 52 4.93 9.13 -7.25
C LYS A 52 5.46 9.22 -8.69
N PRO A 53 6.54 8.49 -9.09
CA PRO A 53 6.98 8.48 -10.47
C PRO A 53 5.96 7.86 -11.43
N ILE A 54 5.21 6.84 -11.00
CA ILE A 54 4.13 6.24 -11.83
C ILE A 54 3.04 7.28 -12.10
N TYR A 55 2.56 7.97 -11.07
CA TYR A 55 1.54 9.01 -11.23
C TYR A 55 2.03 10.15 -12.14
N ASN A 56 3.25 10.65 -11.92
CA ASN A 56 3.83 11.71 -12.74
C ASN A 56 4.04 11.25 -14.20
N SER A 57 4.45 10.00 -14.43
CA SER A 57 4.57 9.45 -15.78
C SER A 57 3.22 9.33 -16.48
N VAL A 58 2.17 8.92 -15.77
CA VAL A 58 0.82 8.82 -16.34
C VAL A 58 0.27 10.21 -16.68
N ILE A 59 0.50 11.22 -15.84
CA ILE A 59 0.06 12.59 -16.13
C ILE A 59 0.88 13.24 -17.26
N ASN A 60 2.21 13.13 -17.23
CA ASN A 60 3.07 13.73 -18.25
C ASN A 60 2.93 13.07 -19.63
N LYS A 61 2.35 11.87 -19.72
CA LYS A 61 2.05 11.20 -21.00
C LYS A 61 0.69 11.62 -21.59
N VAL A 62 -0.13 12.34 -20.81
CA VAL A 62 -1.46 12.83 -21.22
C VAL A 62 -1.42 14.29 -21.71
N ASN A 63 -0.36 15.04 -21.37
CA ASN A 63 -0.02 16.34 -21.96
C ASN A 63 0.90 16.16 -23.17
#